data_AF-A0A7J2VBS7-F1
#
_entry.id   AF-A0A7J2VBS7-F1
#
_cell.length_a   1.000
_cell.length_b   1.000
_cell.length_c   1.000
_cell.angle_alpha   90.00
_cell.angle_beta   90.00
_cell.angle_gamma   90.00
#
_symmetry.space_group_name_H-M   'P 1'
#
loop_
_entity.id
_entity.type
_entity.pdbx_description
1 polymer ?
#
loop_
_entity_poly.entity_id
_entity_poly.type
_entity_poly.pdbx_seq_one_letter_code
_entity_poly.pdbx_strand_id
1 'polypeptide(L)'
;MVNLSIKAKTIVILLVIWVSISSASILVRLSGAVAEACAFWRLVFSLPILYVLGRINGLSSGYFDFSIYHFISGFALAMHFVLWMNSLFLIPVYTSTLLVTLYPLFSLPIEVLLFSMKPRGIQVAGL
;
A
#
# COMPACT_ATOMS: atom_id res chain seq x y z
N MET A 1 26.43 10.51 10.06
CA MET A 1 25.71 10.36 11.35
C MET A 1 24.25 10.73 11.12
N VAL A 2 23.34 9.76 11.08
CA VAL A 2 21.90 10.03 10.90
C VAL A 2 21.38 10.72 12.16
N ASN A 3 20.79 11.90 11.98
CA ASN A 3 20.37 12.81 13.05
C ASN A 3 19.31 12.12 13.97
N LEU A 4 19.49 12.18 15.29
CA LEU A 4 18.67 11.46 16.27
C LEU A 4 17.16 11.80 16.14
N SER A 5 16.86 13.04 15.78
CA SER A 5 15.50 13.54 15.51
C SER A 5 14.83 12.83 14.33
N ILE A 6 15.59 12.50 13.27
CA ILE A 6 15.07 11.79 12.10
C ILE A 6 14.70 10.35 12.48
N LYS A 7 15.56 9.68 13.27
CA LYS A 7 15.27 8.32 13.76
C LYS A 7 13.99 8.29 14.61
N ALA A 8 13.83 9.23 15.53
CA ALA A 8 12.64 9.32 16.36
C ALA A 8 11.37 9.53 15.52
N LYS A 9 11.41 10.45 14.54
CA LYS A 9 10.29 10.69 13.62
C LYS A 9 9.93 9.44 12.80
N THR A 10 10.93 8.73 12.28
CA THR A 10 10.69 7.49 11.52
C THR A 10 10.05 6.41 12.38
N ILE A 11 10.50 6.22 13.62
CA ILE A 11 9.91 5.23 14.54
C ILE A 11 8.44 5.54 14.80
N VAL A 12 8.10 6.80 15.04
CA VAL A 12 6.71 7.23 15.26
C VAL A 12 5.86 6.95 14.02
N ILE A 13 6.36 7.29 12.82
CA ILE A 13 5.64 7.02 11.56
C ILE A 13 5.42 5.52 11.38
N LEU A 14 6.44 4.69 11.63
CA LEU A 14 6.31 3.23 11.51
C LEU A 14 5.28 2.66 12.49
N LEU A 15 5.24 3.16 13.72
CA LEU A 15 4.22 2.76 14.70
C LEU A 15 2.81 3.12 14.24
N VAL A 16 2.62 4.34 13.73
CA VAL A 16 1.32 4.78 13.19
C VAL A 16 0.90 3.91 12.01
N ILE A 17 1.80 3.63 11.08
CA ILE A 17 1.54 2.74 9.94
C ILE A 17 1.15 1.34 10.42
N TRP A 18 1.93 0.77 11.34
CA TRP A 18 1.70 -0.59 11.82
C TRP A 18 0.34 -0.73 12.52
N VAL A 19 0.01 0.19 13.44
CA VAL A 19 -1.29 0.20 14.13
C VAL A 19 -2.44 0.43 13.14
N SER A 20 -2.27 1.34 12.17
CA SER A 20 -3.30 1.65 11.18
C SER A 20 -3.61 0.48 10.26
N ILE A 21 -2.58 -0.20 9.74
CA ILE A 21 -2.76 -1.36 8.85
C ILE A 21 -3.37 -2.53 9.62
N SER A 22 -2.89 -2.78 10.84
CA SER A 22 -3.36 -3.91 11.65
C SER A 22 -4.81 -3.72 12.09
N SER A 23 -5.20 -2.51 12.52
CA SER A 23 -6.58 -2.23 12.92
C SER A 23 -7.55 -2.20 11.74
N ALA A 24 -7.11 -1.80 10.56
CA ALA A 24 -7.98 -1.68 9.38
C ALA A 24 -8.67 -3.00 9.00
N SER A 25 -7.96 -4.14 9.05
CA SER A 25 -8.52 -5.44 8.69
C SER A 25 -9.63 -5.89 9.65
N ILE A 26 -9.47 -5.62 10.96
CA ILE A 26 -10.49 -5.89 11.97
C ILE A 26 -11.70 -4.96 11.76
N LEU A 27 -11.48 -3.66 11.57
CA LEU A 27 -12.55 -2.67 11.40
C LEU A 27 -13.40 -2.94 10.15
N VAL A 28 -12.77 -3.34 9.05
CA VAL A 28 -13.49 -3.73 7.82
C VAL A 28 -14.37 -4.94 8.10
N ARG A 29 -13.85 -5.97 8.76
CA ARG A 29 -14.61 -7.19 9.06
C ARG A 29 -15.76 -6.93 10.04
N LEU A 30 -15.58 -6.01 10.98
CA LEU A 30 -16.62 -5.57 11.92
C LEU A 30 -17.71 -4.70 11.26
N SER A 31 -17.38 -3.98 10.19
CA SER A 31 -18.33 -3.07 9.53
C SER A 31 -19.54 -3.79 8.91
N GLY A 32 -19.44 -5.10 8.63
CA GLY A 32 -20.51 -5.89 8.02
C GLY A 32 -20.88 -5.44 6.59
N ALA A 33 -20.17 -4.49 6.01
CA ALA A 33 -20.39 -3.99 4.66
C ALA A 33 -19.72 -4.90 3.63
N VAL A 34 -20.21 -4.84 2.38
CA VAL A 34 -19.64 -5.59 1.27
C VAL A 34 -18.22 -5.08 0.96
N ALA A 35 -17.32 -5.99 0.61
CA ALA A 35 -15.90 -5.70 0.37
C ALA A 35 -15.68 -4.56 -0.63
N GLU A 36 -16.46 -4.51 -1.73
CA GLU A 36 -16.29 -3.47 -2.75
C GLU A 36 -16.69 -2.10 -2.20
N ALA A 37 -17.72 -2.02 -1.36
CA ALA A 37 -18.15 -0.77 -0.74
C ALA A 37 -17.06 -0.22 0.21
N CYS A 38 -16.44 -1.08 1.02
CA CYS A 38 -15.33 -0.68 1.90
C CYS A 38 -14.14 -0.15 1.10
N ALA A 39 -13.75 -0.85 0.02
CA ALA A 39 -12.63 -0.43 -0.83
C ALA A 39 -12.94 0.90 -1.55
N PHE A 40 -14.15 1.04 -2.08
CA PHE A 40 -14.61 2.26 -2.75
C PHE A 40 -14.52 3.48 -1.83
N TRP A 41 -15.15 3.42 -0.65
CA TRP A 41 -15.14 4.53 0.30
C TRP A 41 -13.73 4.90 0.76
N ARG A 42 -12.86 3.90 0.97
CA ARG A 42 -11.46 4.14 1.34
C ARG A 42 -10.72 4.95 0.28
N LEU A 43 -10.90 4.63 -1.00
CA LEU A 43 -10.25 5.34 -2.11
C LEU A 43 -10.83 6.74 -2.30
N VAL A 44 -12.16 6.87 -2.19
CA VAL A 44 -12.85 8.16 -2.28
C VAL A 44 -12.36 9.13 -1.20
N PHE A 45 -12.20 8.69 0.05
CA PHE A 45 -11.65 9.54 1.11
C PHE A 45 -10.15 9.82 0.93
N SER A 46 -9.39 8.87 0.35
CA SER A 46 -7.95 9.05 0.15
C SER A 46 -7.63 10.14 -0.87
N LEU A 47 -8.46 10.32 -1.91
CA LEU A 47 -8.27 11.32 -2.97
C LEU A 47 -8.14 12.77 -2.45
N PRO A 48 -9.13 13.34 -1.72
CA PRO A 48 -9.03 14.71 -1.23
C PRO A 48 -7.93 14.86 -0.18
N ILE A 49 -7.70 13.84 0.66
CA ILE A 49 -6.63 13.86 1.67
C ILE A 49 -5.27 13.98 0.98
N LEU A 50 -4.99 13.11 0.01
CA LEU A 50 -3.74 13.14 -0.75
C LEU A 50 -3.60 14.42 -1.58
N TYR A 51 -4.69 14.94 -2.14
CA TYR A 51 -4.67 16.20 -2.86
C TYR A 51 -4.27 17.39 -1.96
N VAL A 52 -4.91 17.53 -0.79
CA VAL A 52 -4.58 18.58 0.19
C VAL A 52 -3.15 18.41 0.70
N LEU A 53 -2.75 17.19 1.05
CA LEU A 53 -1.38 16.90 1.48
C LEU A 53 -0.35 17.22 0.39
N GLY A 54 -0.67 16.98 -0.88
CA GLY A 54 0.18 17.37 -2.00
C GLY A 54 0.36 18.89 -2.07
N ARG A 55 -0.75 19.64 -1.95
CA ARG A 55 -0.73 21.11 -2.01
C ARG A 55 0.04 21.75 -0.87
N ILE A 56 -0.11 21.27 0.37
CA ILE A 56 0.64 21.82 1.52
C ILE A 56 2.15 21.56 1.39
N ASN A 57 2.54 20.46 0.74
CA ASN A 57 3.95 20.09 0.54
C ASN A 57 4.57 20.78 -0.69
N GLY A 58 3.87 21.75 -1.29
CA GLY A 58 4.40 22.52 -2.40
C GLY A 58 4.47 21.75 -3.72
N LEU A 59 3.75 20.61 -3.86
CA LEU A 59 3.54 20.02 -5.17
C LEU A 59 2.72 21.01 -6.00
N SER A 60 3.41 21.69 -6.92
CA SER A 60 2.78 22.56 -7.89
C SER A 60 1.78 21.76 -8.70
N SER A 61 0.63 22.35 -8.99
CA SER A 61 -0.35 21.84 -9.97
C SER A 61 0.20 21.98 -11.40
N GLY A 62 1.46 21.59 -11.61
CA GLY A 62 2.04 21.48 -12.94
C GLY A 62 1.24 20.45 -13.71
N TYR A 63 0.83 20.84 -14.92
CA TYR A 63 0.12 20.09 -15.95
C TYR A 63 -0.22 18.64 -15.58
N PHE A 64 -1.52 18.33 -15.53
CA PHE A 64 -2.02 16.96 -15.54
C PHE A 64 -1.57 16.28 -16.84
N ASP A 65 -0.33 15.83 -16.89
CA ASP A 65 0.15 14.96 -17.95
C ASP A 65 -0.46 13.59 -17.67
N PHE A 66 -1.66 13.40 -18.21
CA PHE A 66 -2.42 12.16 -18.10
C PHE A 66 -1.73 11.09 -18.95
N SER A 67 -0.63 10.56 -18.44
CA SER A 67 -0.02 9.35 -18.97
C SER A 67 -0.92 8.14 -18.70
N ILE A 68 -0.96 7.21 -19.65
CA ILE A 68 -1.63 5.91 -19.51
C ILE A 68 -1.14 5.16 -18.26
N TYR A 69 0.11 5.38 -17.83
CA TYR A 69 0.67 4.79 -16.62
C TYR A 69 -0.06 5.21 -15.34
N HIS A 70 -0.57 6.44 -15.27
CA HIS A 70 -1.37 6.90 -14.13
C HIS A 70 -2.69 6.14 -14.04
N PHE A 71 -3.33 5.90 -15.18
CA PHE A 71 -4.58 5.13 -15.25
C PHE A 71 -4.34 3.66 -14.87
N ILE A 72 -3.29 3.04 -15.43
CA ILE A 72 -2.92 1.64 -15.11
C ILE A 72 -2.59 1.50 -13.62
N SER A 73 -1.82 2.42 -13.04
CA SER A 73 -1.48 2.41 -11.61
C SER A 73 -2.72 2.57 -10.72
N GLY A 74 -3.62 3.49 -11.06
CA GLY A 74 -4.87 3.67 -10.33
C GLY A 74 -5.78 2.44 -10.41
N PHE A 75 -5.90 1.82 -11.58
CA PHE A 75 -6.67 0.61 -11.78
C PHE A 75 -6.09 -0.58 -11.00
N ALA A 76 -4.76 -0.77 -11.04
CA ALA A 76 -4.07 -1.79 -10.25
C ALA A 76 -4.27 -1.59 -8.74
N LEU A 77 -4.22 -0.34 -8.27
CA LEU A 77 -4.48 0.00 -6.87
C LEU A 77 -5.93 -0.30 -6.46
N ALA A 78 -6.91 -0.01 -7.33
CA ALA A 78 -8.30 -0.34 -7.10
C ALA A 78 -8.52 -1.85 -7.03
N MET A 79 -7.99 -2.62 -7.99
CA MET A 79 -8.04 -4.08 -7.97
C MET A 79 -7.39 -4.65 -6.71
N HIS A 80 -6.22 -4.15 -6.33
CA HIS A 80 -5.52 -4.58 -5.12
C HIS A 80 -6.42 -4.45 -3.88
N PHE A 81 -7.06 -3.29 -3.67
CA PHE A 81 -7.93 -3.10 -2.52
C PHE A 81 -9.18 -3.98 -2.57
N VAL A 82 -9.82 -4.13 -3.72
CA VAL A 82 -11.00 -5.01 -3.84
C VAL A 82 -10.64 -6.46 -3.55
N LEU A 83 -9.55 -6.96 -4.13
CA LEU A 83 -9.07 -8.34 -3.93
C LEU A 83 -8.67 -8.59 -2.47
N TRP A 84 -7.98 -7.65 -1.84
CA TRP A 84 -7.60 -7.74 -0.44
C TRP A 84 -8.81 -7.71 0.51
N MET A 85 -9.74 -6.78 0.29
CA MET A 85 -10.98 -6.73 1.09
C MET A 85 -11.80 -7.99 0.91
N ASN A 86 -11.87 -8.54 -0.30
CA ASN A 86 -12.61 -9.78 -0.54
C ASN A 86 -11.95 -10.97 0.16
N SER A 87 -10.61 -11.06 0.18
CA SER A 87 -9.92 -12.13 0.89
C SER A 87 -10.16 -12.11 2.40
N LEU A 88 -10.39 -10.94 3.00
CA LEU A 88 -10.75 -10.82 4.43
C LEU A 88 -12.08 -11.51 4.80
N PHE A 89 -13.01 -11.65 3.84
CA PHE A 89 -14.27 -12.36 4.02
C PHE A 89 -14.20 -13.84 3.65
N LEU A 90 -13.30 -14.21 2.73
CA LEU A 90 -13.11 -15.60 2.29
C LEU A 90 -12.26 -16.43 3.25
N ILE A 91 -11.23 -15.85 3.85
CA ILE A 91 -10.27 -16.54 4.72
C ILE A 91 -10.04 -15.81 6.05
N PRO A 92 -9.45 -16.47 7.06
CA PRO A 92 -9.09 -15.80 8.31
C PRO A 92 -8.14 -14.61 8.09
N VAL A 93 -8.29 -13.57 8.90
CA VAL A 93 -7.51 -12.31 8.78
C VAL A 93 -6.00 -12.57 8.82
N TYR A 94 -5.54 -13.49 9.67
CA TYR A 94 -4.13 -13.85 9.78
C TYR A 94 -3.62 -14.48 8.48
N THR A 95 -4.36 -15.40 7.87
CA THR A 95 -3.98 -16.03 6.60
C THR A 95 -3.96 -15.01 5.47
N SER A 96 -4.97 -14.15 5.39
CA SER A 96 -5.03 -13.08 4.39
C SER A 96 -3.85 -12.12 4.51
N THR A 97 -3.48 -11.76 5.73
CA THR A 97 -2.36 -10.82 5.97
C THR A 97 -1.02 -11.49 5.67
N LEU A 98 -0.85 -12.76 6.05
CA LEU A 98 0.34 -13.55 5.72
C LEU A 98 0.56 -13.63 4.21
N LEU A 99 -0.49 -13.90 3.42
CA LEU A 99 -0.40 -13.95 1.97
C LEU A 99 0.05 -12.61 1.37
N VAL A 100 -0.44 -11.49 1.88
CA VAL A 100 -0.01 -10.16 1.42
C VAL A 100 1.46 -9.89 1.79
N THR A 101 1.91 -10.31 2.97
CA THR A 101 3.32 -10.12 3.38
C THR A 101 4.30 -10.96 2.58
N LEU A 102 3.84 -11.98 1.85
CA LEU A 102 4.66 -12.72 0.88
C LEU A 102 4.92 -11.95 -0.42
N TYR A 103 4.44 -10.70 -0.56
CA TYR A 103 4.73 -9.85 -1.72
C TYR A 103 6.21 -9.81 -2.15
N PRO A 104 7.21 -9.74 -1.25
CA PRO A 104 8.62 -9.78 -1.63
C PRO A 104 9.01 -11.04 -2.42
N LEU A 105 8.44 -12.20 -2.05
CA LEU A 105 8.67 -13.49 -2.70
C LEU A 105 8.23 -13.51 -4.17
N PHE A 106 7.16 -12.78 -4.48
CA PHE A 106 6.65 -12.66 -5.85
C PHE A 106 7.26 -11.48 -6.62
N SER A 107 7.54 -10.36 -5.95
CA SER A 107 8.08 -9.16 -6.61
C SER A 107 9.52 -9.32 -7.07
N LEU A 108 10.39 -10.00 -6.30
CA LEU A 108 11.79 -10.18 -6.71
C LEU A 108 11.94 -10.92 -8.07
N PRO A 109 11.34 -12.10 -8.30
CA PRO A 109 11.41 -12.77 -9.60
C PRO A 109 10.86 -11.91 -10.74
N ILE A 110 9.76 -11.19 -10.48
CA ILE A 110 9.13 -10.31 -11.47
C ILE A 110 10.07 -9.14 -11.82
N GLU A 111 10.72 -8.51 -10.85
CA GLU A 111 11.67 -7.43 -11.08
C GLU A 111 12.91 -7.88 -11.85
N VAL A 112 13.44 -9.07 -11.52
CA VAL A 112 14.56 -9.68 -12.25
C VAL A 112 14.19 -9.93 -13.70
N LEU A 113 12.99 -10.46 -13.95
CA LEU A 113 12.52 -10.75 -15.31
C LEU A 113 12.22 -9.47 -16.11
N LEU A 114 11.53 -8.50 -15.52
CA LEU A 114 11.01 -7.33 -16.22
C LEU A 114 12.06 -6.21 -16.38
N PHE A 115 12.91 -6.01 -15.38
CA PHE A 115 13.92 -4.94 -15.35
C PHE A 115 15.35 -5.46 -15.50
N SER A 116 15.55 -6.77 -15.70
CA SER A 116 16.88 -7.40 -15.82
C SER A 116 17.82 -7.06 -14.64
N MET A 117 17.26 -6.84 -13.45
CA MET A 117 18.06 -6.54 -12.25
C MET A 117 18.83 -7.79 -11.80
N LYS A 118 20.09 -7.61 -11.39
CA LYS A 118 20.90 -8.65 -10.76
C LYS A 118 20.77 -8.52 -9.24
N PRO A 119 20.01 -9.37 -8.55
CA PRO A 119 19.77 -9.22 -7.12
C PRO A 119 21.07 -9.51 -6.35
N ARG A 120 21.36 -8.72 -5.31
CA ARG A 120 22.45 -9.01 -4.39
C ARG A 120 22.06 -10.19 -3.49
N GLY A 121 23.02 -11.05 -3.14
CA GLY A 121 22.77 -12.21 -2.26
C GLY A 121 22.11 -11.85 -0.92
N ILE A 122 22.38 -10.65 -0.39
CA ILE A 122 21.76 -10.13 0.85
C ILE A 122 20.27 -9.82 0.66
N GLN A 123 19.86 -9.40 -0.55
CA GLN A 123 18.44 -9.14 -0.87
C GLN A 123 17.66 -10.45 -1.00
N VAL A 124 18.30 -11.50 -1.48
CA VAL A 124 17.70 -12.84 -1.57
C VAL A 124 17.63 -13.51 -0.19
N ALA A 125 18.66 -13.32 0.64
CA ALA A 125 18.70 -13.87 2.00
C ALA A 125 17.80 -13.11 3.00
N GLY A 126 17.48 -11.84 2.71
CA GLY A 126 16.57 -11.02 3.52
C GLY A 126 15.11 -11.07 3.09
N LEU A 127 14.79 -11.92 2.11
CA LEU A 127 13.42 -12.23 1.65
C LEU A 127 12.71 -13.15 2.63
#